data_AF-A0A3E0IM43-F1
#
_entry.id   AF-A0A3E0IM43-F1
#
_cell.length_a   1.000
_cell.length_b   1.000
_cell.length_c   1.000
_cell.angle_alpha   90.00
_cell.angle_beta   90.00
_cell.angle_gamma   90.00
#
_symmetry.space_group_name_H-M   'P 1'
#
loop_
_entity.id
_entity.type
_entity.pdbx_description
1 polymer ?
#
loop_
_entity_poly.entity_id
_entity_poly.type
_entity_poly.pdbx_seq_one_letter_code
_entity_poly.pdbx_strand_id
1 'polypeptide(L)' 'LAVLDYAQSQGISEVYAIAAQSNRASIRVMEKIGMSKYDEFEKPKLNAYHPLKKQVRYQKVL' A
#
# COMPACT_ATOMS: atom_id res chain seq x y z
N LEU A 1 -2.37 -14.47 7.72
CA LEU A 1 -2.31 -13.05 7.38
C LEU A 1 -3.50 -12.36 8.05
N ALA A 2 -3.51 -12.23 9.38
CA ALA A 2 -4.75 -12.11 10.16
C ALA A 2 -5.77 -11.07 9.65
N VAL A 3 -5.31 -9.88 9.24
CA VAL A 3 -6.18 -8.83 8.69
C VAL A 3 -6.72 -9.16 7.29
N LEU A 4 -5.90 -9.78 6.43
CA LEU A 4 -6.30 -10.18 5.08
C LEU A 4 -7.27 -11.37 5.13
N ASP A 5 -6.99 -12.35 6.00
CA ASP A 5 -7.87 -13.50 6.23
C ASP A 5 -9.22 -13.02 6.78
N TYR A 6 -9.20 -12.06 7.71
CA TYR A 6 -10.41 -11.43 8.22
C TYR A 6 -11.16 -10.66 7.12
N ALA A 7 -10.47 -9.84 6.32
CA ALA A 7 -11.10 -9.10 5.22
C ALA A 7 -11.80 -10.05 4.23
N GLN A 8 -11.16 -11.17 3.87
CA GLN A 8 -11.75 -12.19 3.01
C GLN A 8 -13.01 -12.79 3.65
N SER A 9 -12.98 -13.09 4.96
CA SER A 9 -14.16 -13.58 5.70
C SER A 9 -15.34 -12.59 5.73
N GLN A 10 -15.06 -11.29 5.57
CA GLN A 10 -16.07 -10.24 5.48
C GLN A 10 -16.57 -10.02 4.03
N GLY A 11 -16.15 -10.84 3.07
CA GLY A 11 -16.54 -10.72 1.67
C GLY A 11 -15.81 -9.61 0.92
N ILE A 12 -14.70 -9.09 1.45
CA ILE A 12 -13.87 -8.12 0.74
C ILE A 12 -13.04 -8.86 -0.31
N SER A 13 -13.24 -8.52 -1.58
CA SER A 13 -12.54 -9.15 -2.71
C SER A 13 -11.15 -8.57 -2.98
N GLU A 14 -10.86 -7.40 -2.44
CA GLU A 14 -9.65 -6.66 -2.81
C GLU A 14 -9.22 -5.67 -1.72
N VAL A 15 -7.92 -5.60 -1.46
CA VAL A 15 -7.33 -4.70 -0.48
C VAL A 15 -6.25 -3.84 -1.12
N TYR A 16 -6.27 -2.56 -0.77
CA TYR A 16 -5.23 -1.60 -1.11
C TYR A 16 -4.47 -1.16 0.14
N ALA A 17 -3.15 -1.01 -0.01
CA ALA A 17 -2.28 -0.47 1.01
C ALA A 17 -1.47 0.70 0.44
N ILE A 18 -1.25 1.73 1.25
CA ILE A 18 -0.52 2.94 0.86
C ILE A 18 0.67 3.13 1.80
N ALA A 19 1.83 3.45 1.24
CA ALA A 19 3.01 3.83 1.99
C ALA A 19 3.74 5.01 1.33
N ALA A 20 4.53 5.75 2.11
CA ALA A 20 5.48 6.69 1.53
C ALA A 20 6.46 5.92 0.65
N GLN A 21 6.82 6.47 -0.52
CA GLN A 21 7.72 5.80 -1.47
C GLN A 21 9.10 5.50 -0.85
N SER A 22 9.53 6.32 0.12
CA SER A 22 10.77 6.12 0.88
C SER A 22 10.69 5.03 1.94
N ASN A 23 9.48 4.59 2.34
CA ASN A 23 9.32 3.57 3.38
C ASN A 23 9.53 2.15 2.82
N ARG A 24 10.80 1.80 2.62
CA ARG A 24 11.22 0.50 2.09
C ARG A 24 10.85 -0.67 3.00
N ALA A 25 10.77 -0.45 4.32
CA ALA A 25 10.41 -1.51 5.26
C ALA A 25 8.97 -1.98 5.04
N SER A 26 8.00 -1.05 4.97
CA SER A 26 6.60 -1.40 4.68
C SER A 26 6.41 -1.96 3.28
N ILE A 27 7.11 -1.41 2.27
CA ILE A 27 7.06 -1.93 0.89
C ILE A 27 7.48 -3.39 0.84
N ARG A 28 8.59 -3.76 1.48
CA ARG A 28 9.04 -5.16 1.53
C ARG A 28 8.03 -6.09 2.20
N VAL A 29 7.31 -5.62 3.22
CA VAL A 29 6.24 -6.42 3.84
C VAL A 29 5.10 -6.65 2.85
N MET A 30 4.65 -5.60 2.15
CA MET A 30 3.61 -5.69 1.12
C MET A 30 4.01 -6.67 0.00
N GLU A 31 5.24 -6.59 -0.49
CA GLU A 31 5.79 -7.52 -1.48
C GLU A 31 5.83 -8.96 -0.94
N LYS A 32 6.33 -9.16 0.29
CA LYS A 32 6.44 -10.48 0.93
C LYS A 32 5.10 -11.17 1.14
N ILE A 33 4.04 -10.41 1.44
CA ILE A 33 2.69 -10.97 1.60
C ILE A 33 1.94 -11.11 0.26
N GLY A 34 2.63 -10.90 -0.86
CA GLY A 34 2.09 -11.08 -2.21
C GLY A 34 1.08 -9.99 -2.59
N MET A 35 1.32 -8.74 -2.21
CA MET A 35 0.67 -7.59 -2.85
C MET A 35 1.50 -7.15 -4.05
N SER A 36 0.84 -6.61 -5.07
CA SER A 36 1.46 -6.07 -6.27
C SER A 36 1.40 -4.54 -6.28
N LYS A 37 2.44 -3.89 -6.80
CA LYS A 37 2.45 -2.43 -6.96
C LYS A 37 1.38 -2.03 -7.97
N TYR A 38 0.49 -1.14 -7.58
CA TYR A 38 -0.60 -0.63 -8.42
C TYR A 38 -0.20 0.68 -9.10
N ASP A 39 0.14 1.71 -8.31
CA ASP A 39 0.56 3.01 -8.83
C ASP A 39 1.54 3.73 -7.87
N GLU A 40 2.05 4.86 -8.35
CA GLU A 40 2.68 5.90 -7.53
C GLU A 40 1.90 7.20 -7.71
N PHE A 41 1.77 7.97 -6.63
CA PHE A 41 1.07 9.24 -6.69
C PHE A 41 1.66 10.25 -5.70
N GLU A 42 1.34 11.53 -5.90
CA GLU A 42 1.77 12.60 -5.01
C GLU A 42 0.60 13.17 -4.22
N LYS A 43 0.85 13.53 -2.95
CA LYS A 43 -0.13 14.27 -2.14
C LYS A 43 -0.10 15.76 -2.55
N PRO A 44 -1.19 16.31 -3.11
CA PRO A 44 -1.18 17.65 -3.72
C PRO A 44 -0.94 18.78 -2.72
N LYS A 45 -1.29 18.56 -1.44
CA LYS A 45 -1.14 19.56 -0.37
C LYS A 45 0.26 19.63 0.23
N LEU A 46 1.20 18.80 -0.23
CA LEU A 46 2.57 18.75 0.29
C LEU A 46 3.55 19.45 -0.66
N ASN A 47 4.48 20.19 -0.07
CA ASN A 47 5.56 20.83 -0.81
C ASN A 47 6.47 19.78 -1.49
N ALA A 48 7.20 20.18 -2.54
CA ALA A 48 8.03 19.29 -3.35
C ALA A 48 9.07 18.48 -2.57
N TYR A 49 9.54 19.01 -1.43
CA TYR A 49 10.61 18.41 -0.63
C TYR A 49 10.08 17.58 0.55
N HIS A 50 8.76 17.54 0.75
CA HIS A 50 8.19 16.86 1.89
C HIS A 50 8.36 15.33 1.74
N PRO A 51 8.91 14.62 2.73
CA PRO A 51 9.23 13.19 2.60
C PRO A 51 8.00 12.31 2.34
N LEU A 52 6.81 12.75 2.77
CA LEU A 52 5.53 12.09 2.53
C LEU A 52 4.82 12.53 1.24
N LYS A 53 5.45 13.34 0.38
CA LYS A 53 4.81 13.78 -0.87
C LYS A 53 4.55 12.60 -1.80
N LYS A 54 5.60 11.82 -2.09
CA LYS A 54 5.52 10.65 -2.96
C LYS A 54 5.02 9.43 -2.20
N GLN A 55 3.96 8.83 -2.69
CA GLN A 55 3.32 7.65 -2.14
C GLN A 55 3.31 6.53 -3.18
N VAL A 56 3.26 5.31 -2.69
CA VAL A 56 3.05 4.10 -3.49
C VAL A 56 1.78 3.42 -3.00
N ARG A 57 1.05 2.82 -3.93
CA ARG A 57 -0.12 2.00 -3.63
C ARG A 57 0.15 0.58 -4.08
N TYR A 58 -0.18 -0.37 -3.20
CA TYR A 58 -0.13 -1.79 -3.46
C TYR A 58 -1.54 -2.36 -3.38
N GLN A 59 -1.79 -3.40 -4.16
CA GLN A 59 -3.08 -4.05 -4.31
C GLN A 59 -2.90 -5.55 -4.06
N LYS A 60 -3.92 -6.17 -3.47
CA LYS A 60 -4.04 -7.63 -3.39
C LYS A 60 -5.50 -8.02 -3.58
N VAL A 61 -5.74 -8.87 -4.57
CA VAL A 61 -7.01 -9.59 -4.69
C VAL A 61 -7.01 -10.70 -3.63
N LEU A 62 -8.07 -10.77 -2.82
CA LEU A 62 -8.24 -11.72 -1.72
C LEU A 62 -8.96 -12.99 -2.16
#